data_AF-A0A945AAC4-F1
#
_entry.id   AF-A0A945AAC4-F1
#
_cell.length_a   1.000
_cell.length_b   1.000
_cell.length_c   1.000
_cell.angle_alpha   90.00
_cell.angle_beta   90.00
_cell.angle_gamma   90.00
#
_symmetry.space_group_name_H-M   'P 1'
#
loop_
_entity.id
_entity.type
_entity.pdbx_description
1 polymer ?
#
loop_
_entity_poly.entity_id
_entity_poly.type
_entity_poly.pdbx_seq_one_letter_code
_entity_poly.pdbx_strand_id
1 'polypeptide(L)'
;MFEKMEMAPADPILGLNEAFGKDTNENKINLGVGVYKDGNGWTPIFASVKRAEERILADEDTKDYLTIPGLPAYNAAVQTLLWGTDHEIVMNGRAGTVQTPGGTGA
;
A
#
# COMPACT_ATOMS: atom_id res chain seq x y z
N MET A 1 11.94 -9.33 -33.55
CA MET A 1 12.11 -8.28 -32.52
C MET A 1 12.33 -8.86 -31.11
N PHE A 2 11.67 -9.95 -30.72
CA PHE A 2 11.87 -10.60 -29.41
C PHE A 2 12.57 -11.97 -29.47
N GLU A 3 13.17 -12.36 -30.61
CA GLU A 3 13.72 -13.72 -30.81
C GLU A 3 14.90 -14.06 -29.88
N LYS A 4 15.47 -13.06 -29.20
CA LYS A 4 16.60 -13.21 -28.26
C LYS A 4 16.26 -12.78 -26.83
N MET A 5 14.98 -12.53 -26.53
CA MET A 5 14.59 -12.13 -25.19
C MET A 5 14.53 -13.38 -24.30
N GLU A 6 15.43 -13.46 -23.34
CA GLU A 6 15.42 -14.51 -22.31
C GLU A 6 14.49 -14.12 -21.16
N MET A 7 13.84 -15.12 -20.58
CA MET A 7 12.97 -14.90 -19.44
C MET A 7 13.80 -14.52 -18.22
N ALA A 8 13.49 -13.37 -17.62
CA ALA A 8 14.10 -12.96 -16.36
C ALA A 8 13.82 -14.02 -15.27
N PRO A 9 14.76 -14.21 -14.32
CA PRO A 9 14.54 -15.13 -13.21
C PRO A 9 13.30 -14.70 -12.41
N ALA A 10 12.51 -15.67 -11.99
CA ALA A 10 11.34 -15.43 -11.16
C ALA A 10 11.76 -14.84 -9.80
N ASP A 11 10.95 -13.90 -9.30
CA ASP A 11 11.14 -13.37 -7.95
C ASP A 11 10.97 -14.51 -6.92
N PRO A 12 11.94 -14.71 -6.00
CA PRO A 12 11.91 -15.82 -5.05
C PRO A 12 10.69 -15.80 -4.12
N ILE A 13 10.11 -14.62 -3.85
CA ILE A 13 8.90 -14.48 -3.03
C ILE A 13 7.65 -14.80 -3.84
N LEU A 14 7.59 -14.38 -5.11
CA LEU A 14 6.43 -14.65 -5.97
C LEU A 14 6.30 -16.14 -6.32
N GLY A 15 7.42 -16.83 -6.54
CA GLY A 15 7.42 -18.28 -6.80
C GLY A 15 6.83 -19.11 -5.65
N LEU A 16 6.99 -18.64 -4.41
CA LEU A 16 6.44 -19.31 -3.22
C LEU A 16 4.91 -19.26 -3.18
N ASN A 17 4.29 -18.17 -3.62
CA ASN A 17 2.83 -18.08 -3.72
C ASN A 17 2.26 -19.03 -4.77
N GLU A 18 2.95 -19.17 -5.91
CA GLU A 18 2.51 -20.10 -6.95
C GLU A 18 2.58 -21.55 -6.46
N ALA A 19 3.69 -21.93 -5.81
CA ALA A 19 3.85 -23.24 -5.18
C ALA A 19 2.77 -23.47 -4.10
N PHE A 20 2.54 -22.49 -3.23
CA PHE A 20 1.48 -22.53 -2.22
C PHE A 20 0.10 -22.70 -2.85
N GLY A 21 -0.19 -22.02 -3.96
CA GLY A 21 -1.46 -22.14 -4.69
C GLY A 21 -1.70 -23.55 -5.23
N LYS A 22 -0.65 -24.20 -5.75
CA LYS A 22 -0.71 -25.57 -6.33
C LYS A 22 -0.76 -26.69 -5.28
N ASP A 23 -0.37 -26.42 -4.04
CA ASP A 23 -0.45 -27.41 -2.96
C ASP A 23 -1.92 -27.75 -2.63
N THR A 24 -2.26 -29.05 -2.65
CA THR A 24 -3.63 -29.55 -2.39
C THR A 24 -3.89 -29.84 -0.92
N ASN A 25 -2.88 -29.74 -0.05
CA ASN A 25 -3.05 -29.93 1.38
C ASN A 25 -3.99 -28.86 1.96
N GLU A 26 -5.12 -29.28 2.52
CA GLU A 26 -6.11 -28.38 3.12
C GLU A 26 -5.57 -27.64 4.36
N ASN A 27 -4.51 -28.16 5.00
CA ASN A 27 -3.88 -27.58 6.18
C ASN A 27 -2.62 -26.75 5.87
N LYS A 28 -2.40 -26.38 4.60
CA LYS A 28 -1.24 -25.57 4.19
C LYS A 28 -1.29 -24.17 4.81
N ILE A 29 -0.13 -23.63 5.20
CA ILE A 29 0.01 -22.30 5.79
C ILE A 29 1.00 -21.47 4.95
N ASN A 30 0.59 -20.29 4.50
CA ASN A 30 1.47 -19.37 3.78
C ASN A 30 2.09 -18.36 4.74
N LEU A 31 3.41 -18.47 4.94
CA LEU A 31 4.21 -17.55 5.74
C LEU A 31 5.17 -16.70 4.88
N GLY A 32 4.99 -16.71 3.56
CA GLY A 32 5.89 -16.05 2.62
C GLY A 32 5.60 -14.58 2.43
N VAL A 33 4.34 -14.23 2.20
CA VAL A 33 3.95 -12.83 1.92
C VAL A 33 3.69 -12.09 3.22
N GLY A 34 4.32 -10.93 3.38
CA GLY A 34 4.11 -10.01 4.52
C GLY A 34 2.79 -9.25 4.47
N VAL A 35 1.66 -9.95 4.33
CA VAL A 35 0.32 -9.36 4.39
C VAL A 35 -0.37 -9.81 5.67
N TYR A 36 -0.97 -8.86 6.39
CA TYR A 36 -1.74 -9.16 7.58
C TYR A 36 -2.90 -10.11 7.27
N LYS A 37 -2.99 -11.17 8.08
CA LYS A 37 -4.09 -12.12 8.09
C LYS A 37 -4.79 -12.07 9.43
N ASP A 38 -6.13 -12.17 9.43
CA ASP A 38 -6.90 -12.37 10.66
C ASP A 38 -6.81 -13.83 11.15
N GLY A 39 -7.49 -14.12 12.26
CA GLY A 39 -7.51 -15.47 12.85
C GLY A 39 -8.11 -16.56 11.96
N ASN A 40 -8.77 -16.19 10.86
CA ASN A 40 -9.35 -17.10 9.88
C ASN A 40 -8.49 -17.20 8.60
N GLY A 41 -7.34 -16.53 8.55
CA GLY A 41 -6.46 -16.52 7.38
C GLY A 41 -6.88 -15.55 6.26
N TRP A 42 -7.89 -14.69 6.49
CA TRP A 42 -8.34 -13.68 5.52
C TRP A 42 -7.50 -12.42 5.63
N THR A 43 -7.44 -11.65 4.54
CA THR A 43 -6.86 -10.29 4.57
C THR A 43 -8.00 -9.30 4.78
N PRO A 44 -8.25 -8.84 6.02
CA PRO A 44 -9.41 -7.99 6.30
C PRO A 44 -9.19 -6.57 5.79
N ILE A 45 -10.29 -5.92 5.40
CA ILE A 45 -10.35 -4.47 5.22
C ILE A 45 -10.82 -3.87 6.55
N PHE A 46 -10.05 -2.96 7.13
CA PHE A 46 -10.41 -2.34 8.41
C PHE A 46 -11.71 -1.54 8.31
N ALA A 47 -12.50 -1.54 9.39
CA ALA A 47 -13.75 -0.78 9.45
C ALA A 47 -13.55 0.73 9.24
N SER A 48 -12.40 1.28 9.65
CA SER A 48 -12.02 2.66 9.35
C SER A 48 -11.86 2.92 7.85
N VAL A 49 -11.25 1.98 7.12
CA VAL A 49 -11.08 2.05 5.66
C VAL A 49 -12.44 1.94 4.97
N LYS A 50 -13.30 1.00 5.37
CA LYS A 50 -14.67 0.89 4.81
C LYS A 50 -15.48 2.17 4.95
N ARG A 51 -15.45 2.82 6.12
CA ARG A 51 -16.13 4.10 6.32
C ARG A 51 -15.52 5.23 5.47
N ALA A 52 -14.21 5.22 5.22
CA ALA A 52 -13.57 6.18 4.35
C ALA A 52 -13.98 5.97 2.88
N GLU A 53 -14.03 4.72 2.41
CA GLU A 53 -14.52 4.36 1.07
C GLU A 53 -15.96 4.86 0.85
N GLU A 54 -16.86 4.63 1.81
CA GLU A 54 -18.25 5.11 1.75
C GLU A 54 -18.36 6.63 1.61
N ARG A 55 -17.55 7.38 2.38
CA ARG A 55 -17.52 8.85 2.31
C ARG A 55 -17.00 9.34 0.98
N ILE A 56 -15.89 8.78 0.50
CA ILE A 56 -15.32 9.15 -0.81
C ILE A 56 -16.35 8.90 -1.90
N LEU A 57 -17.02 7.75 -1.91
CA LEU A 57 -18.04 7.44 -2.91
C LEU A 57 -19.23 8.41 -2.88
N ALA A 58 -19.62 8.89 -1.70
CA ALA A 58 -20.74 9.81 -1.54
C ALA A 58 -20.39 11.26 -1.90
N ASP A 59 -19.18 11.71 -1.57
CA ASP A 59 -18.81 13.13 -1.57
C ASP A 59 -17.89 13.53 -2.74
N GLU A 60 -17.21 12.60 -3.40
CA GLU A 60 -16.25 12.89 -4.48
C GLU A 60 -16.96 13.35 -5.76
N ASP A 61 -16.53 14.49 -6.30
CA ASP A 61 -17.16 15.17 -7.44
C ASP A 61 -16.29 15.18 -8.72
N THR A 62 -15.00 14.87 -8.60
CA THR A 62 -14.06 14.83 -9.74
C THR A 62 -13.02 13.72 -9.61
N LYS A 63 -12.44 13.34 -10.76
CA LYS A 63 -11.31 12.42 -10.92
C LYS A 63 -10.13 13.07 -11.64
N ASP A 64 -10.09 14.41 -11.63
CA ASP A 64 -9.02 15.17 -12.26
C ASP A 64 -7.65 14.87 -11.66
N TYR A 65 -6.62 15.26 -12.41
CA TYR A 65 -5.24 15.12 -11.96
C TYR A 65 -4.99 15.84 -10.64
N LEU A 66 -4.26 15.16 -9.76
CA LEU A 66 -3.64 15.78 -8.60
C LEU A 66 -2.50 16.70 -9.04
N THR A 67 -2.12 17.62 -8.15
CA THR A 67 -0.87 18.37 -8.33
C THR A 67 0.34 17.42 -8.16
N ILE A 68 1.50 17.82 -8.67
CA ILE A 68 2.72 16.99 -8.67
C ILE A 68 3.05 16.42 -7.27
N PRO A 69 2.96 17.19 -6.17
CA PRO A 69 3.22 16.64 -4.84
C PRO A 69 2.14 15.71 -4.28
N GLY A 70 1.01 15.55 -4.97
CA GLY A 70 -0.17 14.83 -4.50
C GLY A 70 -1.14 15.71 -3.72
N LEU A 71 -2.03 15.07 -2.95
CA LEU A 71 -3.06 15.77 -2.18
C LEU A 71 -2.46 16.49 -0.95
N PRO A 72 -2.62 17.82 -0.80
CA PRO A 72 -2.07 18.56 0.34
C PRO A 72 -2.54 18.03 1.71
N ALA A 73 -3.80 17.65 1.81
CA ALA A 73 -4.37 17.07 3.04
C ALA A 73 -3.76 15.70 3.38
N TYR A 74 -3.49 14.87 2.37
CA TYR A 74 -2.78 13.59 2.57
C TYR A 74 -1.36 13.84 3.05
N ASN A 75 -0.63 14.75 2.39
CA ASN A 75 0.75 15.08 2.74
C ASN A 75 0.87 15.58 4.19
N ALA A 76 -0.02 16.48 4.61
CA ALA A 76 -0.07 16.96 5.99
C ALA A 76 -0.38 15.82 6.98
N ALA A 77 -1.37 14.96 6.67
CA ALA A 77 -1.75 13.85 7.54
C ALA A 77 -0.61 12.83 7.72
N VAL A 78 0.11 12.48 6.64
CA VAL A 78 1.28 11.58 6.71
C VAL A 78 2.39 12.19 7.54
N GLN A 79 2.67 13.48 7.36
CA GLN A 79 3.69 14.18 8.13
C GLN A 79 3.38 14.15 9.64
N THR A 80 2.13 14.42 10.02
CA THR A 80 1.69 14.34 11.42
C THR A 80 1.70 12.90 11.94
N LEU A 81 1.34 11.91 11.12
CA LEU A 81 1.39 10.50 11.50
C LEU A 81 2.82 10.04 11.83
N LEU A 82 3.81 10.47 11.04
CA LEU A 82 5.21 10.06 11.20
C LEU A 82 5.90 10.76 12.39
N TRP A 83 5.68 12.05 12.55
CA TRP A 83 6.44 12.87 13.51
C TRP A 83 5.65 13.22 14.77
N GLY A 84 4.32 13.16 14.73
CA GLY A 84 3.45 13.78 15.72
C GLY A 84 3.23 15.28 15.45
N THR A 85 2.14 15.83 15.97
CA THR A 85 1.79 17.26 15.80
C THR A 85 2.80 18.20 16.43
N ASP A 86 3.41 17.78 17.54
CA ASP A 86 4.18 18.65 18.42
C ASP A 86 5.69 18.60 18.14
N HIS A 87 6.11 17.82 17.15
CA HIS A 87 7.52 17.67 16.80
C HIS A 87 8.05 18.94 16.11
N GLU A 88 9.24 19.39 16.50
CA GLU A 88 9.84 20.64 16.01
C GLU A 88 10.01 20.70 14.49
N ILE A 89 10.13 19.55 13.82
CA ILE A 89 10.22 19.50 12.35
C ILE A 89 8.91 19.93 11.68
N VAL A 90 7.77 19.62 12.31
CA VAL A 90 6.43 19.98 11.84
C VAL A 90 6.12 21.41 12.26
N MET A 91 6.30 21.72 13.55
CA MET A 91 6.01 23.05 14.11
C MET A 91 6.81 24.18 13.43
N ASN A 92 8.06 23.91 13.06
CA ASN A 92 8.91 24.88 12.38
C ASN A 92 8.85 24.79 10.84
N GLY A 93 7.92 23.99 10.27
CA GLY A 93 7.73 23.88 8.82
C GLY A 93 8.96 23.35 8.05
N ARG A 94 9.75 22.48 8.68
CA ARG A 94 10.99 21.93 8.10
C ARG A 94 10.80 20.60 7.36
N ALA A 95 9.63 19.98 7.47
CA ALA A 95 9.30 18.77 6.75
C ALA A 95 8.62 19.07 5.41
N GLY A 96 9.03 18.35 4.36
CA GLY A 96 8.36 18.32 3.06
C GLY A 96 7.87 16.91 2.77
N THR A 97 6.66 16.79 2.19
CA THR A 97 6.01 15.51 1.91
C THR A 97 5.48 15.50 0.48
N VAL A 98 5.74 14.40 -0.24
CA VAL A 98 5.27 14.15 -1.61
C VAL A 98 4.62 12.76 -1.62
N GLN A 99 3.44 12.63 -2.22
CA GLN A 99 2.74 11.36 -2.36
C GLN A 99 3.38 10.49 -3.46
N THR A 100 3.59 9.21 -3.17
CA THR A 100 4.24 8.24 -4.08
C THR A 100 3.45 6.92 -4.19
N PRO A 101 3.67 6.10 -5.24
CA PRO A 101 2.98 4.82 -5.40
C PRO A 101 3.51 3.76 -4.43
N GLY A 102 2.99 3.80 -3.20
CA GLY A 102 3.42 2.91 -2.11
C GLY A 102 4.86 3.17 -1.67
N GLY A 103 5.34 2.37 -0.71
CA GLY A 103 6.68 2.54 -0.15
C GLY A 103 7.82 2.31 -1.17
N THR A 104 7.61 1.47 -2.18
CA THR A 104 8.62 1.20 -3.22
C THR A 104 8.86 2.41 -4.13
N GLY A 105 7.86 3.29 -4.29
CA GLY A 105 8.01 4.51 -5.08
C GLY A 105 8.44 5.74 -4.27
N ALA A 106 8.46 5.64 -2.94
CA ALA A 106 8.95 6.69 -2.02
C ALA A 106 10.48 6.68 -1.96
#